data_AF-A0AA41Z827-F1
#
_entry.id   AF-A0AA41Z827-F1
#
_cell.length_a   1.000
_cell.length_b   1.000
_cell.length_c   1.000
_cell.angle_alpha   90.00
_cell.angle_beta   90.00
_cell.angle_gamma   90.00
#
_symmetry.space_group_name_H-M   'P 1'
#
loop_
_entity.id
_entity.type
_entity.pdbx_description
1 polymer ?
#
loop_
_entity_poly.entity_id
_entity_poly.type
_entity_poly.pdbx_seq_one_letter_code
_entity_poly.pdbx_strand_id
1 'polypeptide(L)'
;MNDNGRLLRWAPWLTGSILVASLAVAVWAYLRDQGHRQALEHDRSLIVTTERLLSALKDVETGERGFVITGRENYLEPYGSGVAAVPPDRAKVAALVGPDADKLSGIVADRLKEAADTISTYRQQGPAAGAASIDSGRGKTLMDQVRVEVARFQHDAEDRVAAIAIELRRDDVPRKPPVRARERSAWCAT
;
A
#
# COMPACT_ATOMS: atom_id res chain seq x y z
N MET A 1 49.05 39.42 -32.97
CA MET A 1 47.62 39.81 -32.98
C MET A 1 46.85 38.69 -32.29
N ASN A 2 46.65 38.80 -30.97
CA ASN A 2 45.96 37.78 -30.19
C ASN A 2 44.55 38.30 -29.88
N ASP A 3 43.55 37.87 -30.63
CA ASP A 3 42.13 38.26 -30.47
C ASP A 3 41.45 37.54 -29.27
N ASN A 4 42.24 37.15 -28.27
CA ASN A 4 41.80 36.35 -27.11
C ASN A 4 41.04 37.19 -26.07
N GLY A 5 41.14 38.53 -26.14
CA GLY A 5 40.48 39.45 -25.20
C GLY A 5 38.96 39.55 -25.35
N ARG A 6 38.40 39.19 -26.52
CA ARG A 6 36.95 39.18 -26.74
C ARG A 6 36.25 37.99 -26.08
N LEU A 7 36.92 36.83 -26.03
CA LEU A 7 36.36 35.62 -25.41
C LEU A 7 36.34 35.69 -23.88
N LEU A 8 37.31 36.38 -23.25
CA LEU A 8 37.39 36.49 -21.80
C LEU A 8 36.26 37.34 -21.18
N ARG A 9 35.73 38.32 -21.94
CA ARG A 9 34.65 39.21 -21.47
C ARG A 9 33.30 38.49 -21.31
N TRP A 10 33.11 37.36 -21.99
CA TRP A 10 31.84 36.61 -22.01
C TRP A 10 31.89 35.39 -21.07
N ALA A 11 33.07 35.03 -20.58
CA ALA A 11 33.30 33.92 -19.64
C ALA A 11 32.42 33.95 -18.36
N PRO A 12 32.19 35.09 -17.66
CA PRO A 12 31.36 35.11 -16.46
C PRO A 12 29.87 34.86 -16.76
N TRP A 13 29.39 35.25 -17.94
CA TRP A 13 28.01 35.05 -18.36
C TRP A 13 27.74 33.58 -18.73
N LEU A 14 28.73 32.93 -19.37
CA LEU A 14 28.65 31.50 -19.73
C LEU A 14 28.70 30.59 -18.50
N THR A 15 29.54 30.91 -17.52
CA THR A 15 29.61 30.15 -16.27
C THR A 15 28.34 30.32 -15.43
N GLY A 16 27.81 31.54 -15.34
CA GLY A 16 26.52 31.81 -14.69
C GLY A 16 25.35 31.07 -15.33
N SER A 17 25.26 31.04 -16.67
CA SER A 17 24.17 30.34 -17.36
C SER A 17 24.23 28.82 -17.20
N ILE A 18 25.43 28.23 -17.18
CA ILE A 18 25.63 26.80 -16.89
C ILE A 18 25.14 26.46 -15.48
N LEU A 19 25.51 27.27 -14.47
CA LEU A 19 25.06 27.04 -13.09
C LEU A 19 23.54 27.13 -12.95
N VAL A 20 22.91 28.11 -13.60
CA VAL A 20 21.44 28.25 -13.60
C VAL A 20 20.78 27.07 -14.30
N ALA A 21 21.32 26.62 -15.44
CA ALA A 21 20.79 25.46 -16.15
C ALA A 21 20.94 24.17 -15.32
N SER A 22 22.08 23.95 -14.67
CA SER A 22 22.29 22.80 -13.76
C SER A 22 21.32 22.84 -12.57
N LEU A 23 21.12 24.00 -11.96
CA LEU A 23 20.16 24.18 -10.88
C LEU A 23 18.73 23.92 -11.36
N ALA A 24 18.35 24.42 -12.54
CA ALA A 24 17.03 24.20 -13.11
C ALA A 24 16.76 22.71 -13.38
N VAL A 25 17.75 21.97 -13.90
CA VAL A 25 17.66 20.51 -14.09
C VAL A 25 17.53 19.78 -12.76
N ALA A 26 18.31 20.17 -11.74
CA ALA A 26 18.24 19.58 -10.41
C ALA A 26 16.87 19.81 -9.75
N VAL A 27 16.34 21.04 -9.83
CA VAL A 27 15.01 21.38 -9.30
C VAL A 27 13.90 20.66 -10.06
N TRP A 28 14.00 20.57 -11.39
CA TRP A 28 13.05 19.82 -12.21
C TRP A 28 13.04 18.33 -11.87
N ALA A 29 14.23 17.72 -11.71
CA ALA A 29 14.36 16.33 -11.28
C ALA A 29 13.81 16.11 -9.86
N TYR A 30 14.08 17.03 -8.93
CA TYR A 30 13.58 17.00 -7.56
C TYR A 30 12.04 17.07 -7.49
N LEU A 31 11.43 17.96 -8.26
CA LEU A 31 9.96 18.09 -8.31
C LEU A 31 9.28 16.88 -8.95
N ARG A 32 9.95 16.20 -9.90
CA ARG A 32 9.46 14.94 -10.51
C ARG A 32 9.51 13.76 -9.53
N ASP A 33 10.53 13.69 -8.67
CA ASP A 33 10.72 12.59 -7.70
C ASP A 33 9.65 12.56 -6.60
N GLN A 34 9.13 13.72 -6.17
CA GLN A 34 8.20 13.80 -5.04
C GLN A 34 6.87 13.06 -5.25
N GLY A 35 6.32 13.08 -6.47
CA GLY A 35 5.03 12.44 -6.76
C GLY A 35 5.08 10.91 -6.62
N HIS A 36 6.18 10.28 -7.02
CA HIS A 36 6.35 8.83 -6.92
C HIS A 36 6.52 8.38 -5.46
N ARG A 37 7.25 9.16 -4.64
CA ARG A 37 7.49 8.81 -3.23
C ARG A 37 6.20 8.85 -2.42
N GLN A 38 5.35 9.86 -2.63
CA GLN A 38 4.07 9.96 -1.93
C GLN A 38 3.12 8.82 -2.31
N ALA A 39 3.09 8.40 -3.57
CA ALA A 39 2.30 7.26 -4.03
C ALA A 39 2.78 5.93 -3.39
N LEU A 40 4.10 5.70 -3.37
CA LEU A 40 4.69 4.51 -2.75
C LEU A 40 4.44 4.44 -1.24
N GLU A 41 4.53 5.58 -0.55
CA GLU A 41 4.24 5.67 0.89
C GLU A 41 2.76 5.42 1.18
N HIS A 42 1.87 5.95 0.35
CA HIS A 42 0.43 5.72 0.43
C HIS A 42 0.12 4.21 0.33
N ASP A 43 0.60 3.54 -0.72
CA ASP A 43 0.31 2.13 -0.97
C ASP A 43 0.91 1.20 0.08
N ARG A 44 2.15 1.47 0.53
CA ARG A 44 2.74 0.74 1.66
C ARG A 44 1.95 0.93 2.95
N SER A 45 1.49 2.16 3.22
CA SER A 45 0.66 2.43 4.39
C SER A 45 -0.67 1.67 4.31
N LEU A 46 -1.25 1.52 3.12
CA LEU A 46 -2.48 0.73 2.92
C LEU A 46 -2.24 -0.74 3.28
N ILE A 47 -1.21 -1.38 2.72
CA ILE A 47 -0.87 -2.79 2.98
C ILE A 47 -0.67 -3.04 4.48
N VAL A 48 0.14 -2.22 5.15
CA VAL A 48 0.43 -2.37 6.59
C VAL A 48 -0.83 -2.15 7.43
N THR A 49 -1.66 -1.17 7.06
CA THR A 49 -2.88 -0.87 7.83
C THR A 49 -3.92 -1.98 7.66
N THR A 50 -4.07 -2.55 6.47
CA THR A 50 -4.99 -3.69 6.25
C THR A 50 -4.50 -4.96 6.95
N GLU A 51 -3.20 -5.19 7.04
CA GLU A 51 -2.62 -6.30 7.82
C GLU A 51 -2.90 -6.17 9.31
N ARG A 52 -2.72 -4.96 9.87
CA ARG A 52 -3.02 -4.69 11.28
C ARG A 52 -4.50 -4.87 11.59
N LEU A 53 -5.38 -4.37 10.71
CA LEU A 53 -6.82 -4.57 10.83
C LEU A 53 -7.18 -6.07 10.82
N LEU A 54 -6.60 -6.84 9.91
CA LEU A 54 -6.79 -8.28 9.84
C LEU A 54 -6.26 -8.98 11.10
N SER A 55 -5.14 -8.52 11.66
CA SER A 55 -4.57 -9.05 12.91
C SER A 55 -5.50 -8.78 14.10
N ALA A 56 -6.01 -7.56 14.23
CA ALA A 56 -6.94 -7.20 15.30
C ALA A 56 -8.22 -8.05 15.25
N LEU A 57 -8.74 -8.34 14.05
CA LEU A 57 -9.91 -9.21 13.88
C LEU A 57 -9.60 -10.69 14.18
N LYS A 58 -8.36 -11.14 13.95
CA LYS A 58 -7.92 -12.46 14.43
C LYS A 58 -7.90 -12.51 15.96
N ASP A 59 -7.45 -11.46 16.63
CA ASP A 59 -7.46 -11.40 18.10
C ASP A 59 -8.90 -11.46 18.64
N VAL A 60 -9.85 -10.78 17.98
CA VAL A 60 -11.29 -10.92 18.25
C VAL A 60 -11.75 -12.38 18.13
N GLU A 61 -11.41 -13.05 17.02
CA GLU A 61 -11.76 -14.45 16.79
C GLU A 61 -11.12 -15.40 17.82
N THR A 62 -9.85 -15.18 18.15
CA THR A 62 -9.11 -15.98 19.12
C THR A 62 -9.71 -15.85 20.51
N GLY A 63 -10.03 -14.62 20.95
CA GLY A 63 -10.60 -14.39 22.27
C GLY A 63 -12.02 -14.93 22.40
N GLU A 64 -12.86 -14.71 21.38
CA GLU A 64 -14.22 -15.25 21.30
C GLU A 64 -14.22 -16.78 21.43
N ARG A 65 -13.45 -17.48 20.58
CA ARG A 65 -13.38 -18.95 20.60
C ARG A 65 -12.81 -19.46 21.92
N GLY A 66 -11.77 -18.80 22.45
CA GLY A 66 -11.17 -19.17 23.73
C GLY A 66 -12.17 -19.08 24.89
N PHE A 67 -12.98 -18.02 24.92
CA PHE A 67 -14.05 -17.87 25.91
C PHE A 67 -15.15 -18.91 25.73
N VAL A 68 -15.62 -19.15 24.50
CA VAL A 68 -16.67 -20.16 24.24
C VAL A 68 -16.21 -21.57 24.63
N ILE A 69 -14.94 -21.92 24.39
CA ILE A 69 -14.37 -23.23 24.73
C ILE A 69 -14.21 -23.40 26.25
N THR A 70 -13.75 -22.37 26.95
CA THR A 70 -13.29 -22.51 28.34
C THR A 70 -14.24 -21.93 29.38
N GLY A 71 -15.11 -20.99 28.99
CA GLY A 71 -15.93 -20.18 29.88
C GLY A 71 -15.16 -19.20 30.76
N ARG A 72 -13.83 -19.06 30.59
CA ARG A 72 -12.99 -18.25 31.46
C ARG A 72 -12.79 -16.85 30.87
N GLU A 73 -13.06 -15.83 31.68
CA GLU A 73 -13.04 -14.42 31.27
C GLU A 73 -11.66 -13.95 30.79
N ASN A 74 -10.57 -14.54 31.29
CA ASN A 74 -9.21 -14.19 30.85
C ASN A 74 -8.96 -14.51 29.36
N TYR A 75 -9.74 -15.39 28.75
CA TYR A 75 -9.67 -15.60 27.30
C TYR A 75 -10.30 -14.46 26.50
N LEU A 76 -10.98 -13.50 27.13
CA LEU A 76 -11.48 -12.30 26.46
C LEU A 76 -10.46 -11.16 26.39
N GLU A 77 -9.24 -11.34 26.92
CA GLU A 77 -8.17 -10.34 26.76
C GLU A 77 -7.86 -10.04 25.28
N PRO A 78 -7.62 -11.04 24.39
CA PRO A 78 -7.45 -10.79 22.96
C PRO A 78 -8.68 -10.17 22.29
N TYR A 79 -9.88 -10.54 22.75
CA TYR A 79 -11.12 -9.95 22.25
C TYR A 79 -11.16 -8.45 22.54
N GLY A 80 -10.88 -8.06 23.78
CA GLY A 80 -10.85 -6.66 24.21
C GLY A 80 -9.80 -5.85 23.45
N SER A 81 -8.58 -6.37 23.32
CA SER A 81 -7.51 -5.68 22.57
C SER A 81 -7.84 -5.56 21.08
N GLY A 82 -8.40 -6.60 20.47
CA GLY A 82 -8.82 -6.59 19.07
C GLY A 82 -9.93 -5.58 18.80
N VAL A 83 -10.98 -5.57 19.63
CA VAL A 83 -12.09 -4.59 19.53
C VAL A 83 -11.59 -3.15 19.65
N ALA A 84 -10.61 -2.89 20.52
CA ALA A 84 -10.02 -1.56 20.68
C ALA A 84 -9.13 -1.15 19.49
N ALA A 85 -8.45 -2.10 18.84
CA ALA A 85 -7.54 -1.84 17.74
C ALA A 85 -8.23 -1.67 16.38
N VAL A 86 -9.41 -2.28 16.17
CA VAL A 86 -10.14 -2.21 14.88
C VAL A 86 -10.54 -0.80 14.45
N PRO A 87 -11.16 0.06 15.30
CA PRO A 87 -11.64 1.38 14.87
C PRO A 87 -10.58 2.30 14.25
N PRO A 88 -9.38 2.52 14.85
CA PRO A 88 -8.38 3.40 14.26
C PRO A 88 -7.83 2.85 12.93
N ASP A 89 -7.57 1.53 12.84
CA ASP A 89 -7.05 0.95 11.60
C ASP A 89 -8.12 0.98 10.49
N ARG A 90 -9.40 0.71 10.80
CA ARG A 90 -10.51 0.84 9.85
C ARG A 90 -10.65 2.28 9.34
N ALA A 91 -10.59 3.28 10.22
CA ALA A 91 -10.65 4.69 9.83
C ALA A 91 -9.49 5.08 8.90
N LYS A 92 -8.28 4.55 9.19
CA LYS A 92 -7.11 4.78 8.34
C LYS A 92 -7.22 4.11 6.97
N VAL A 93 -7.78 2.90 6.88
CA VAL A 93 -8.08 2.28 5.57
C VAL A 93 -9.06 3.14 4.79
N ALA A 94 -10.16 3.60 5.42
CA ALA A 94 -11.14 4.47 4.77
C ALA A 94 -10.52 5.79 4.25
N ALA A 95 -9.56 6.37 4.99
CA ALA A 95 -8.84 7.55 4.53
C ALA A 95 -7.92 7.28 3.33
N LEU A 96 -7.43 6.05 3.16
CA LEU A 96 -6.52 5.67 2.08
C LEU A 96 -7.26 5.28 0.80
N VAL A 97 -8.35 4.51 0.89
CA VAL A 97 -9.08 4.01 -0.30
C VAL A 97 -10.42 4.71 -0.56
N GLY A 98 -10.86 5.61 0.33
CA GLY A 98 -12.08 6.37 0.15
C GLY A 98 -13.34 5.48 0.15
N PRO A 99 -14.33 5.75 -0.72
CA PRO A 99 -15.61 5.01 -0.78
C PRO A 99 -15.45 3.49 -0.97
N ASP A 100 -14.35 3.04 -1.56
CA ASP A 100 -14.08 1.62 -1.75
C ASP A 100 -13.97 0.87 -0.42
N ALA A 101 -13.72 1.58 0.70
CA ALA A 101 -13.66 1.01 2.05
C ALA A 101 -15.04 0.66 2.64
N ASP A 102 -16.15 1.14 2.07
CA ASP A 102 -17.47 1.01 2.69
C ASP A 102 -17.88 -0.46 2.85
N LYS A 103 -17.60 -1.28 1.83
CA LYS A 103 -17.85 -2.72 1.86
C LYS A 103 -17.06 -3.41 2.96
N LEU A 104 -15.74 -3.18 3.02
CA LEU A 104 -14.89 -3.74 4.08
C LEU A 104 -15.38 -3.28 5.46
N SER A 105 -15.69 -1.99 5.61
CA SER A 105 -16.15 -1.40 6.88
C SER A 105 -17.44 -2.03 7.38
N GLY A 106 -18.38 -2.33 6.47
CA GLY A 106 -19.60 -3.07 6.78
C GLY A 106 -19.32 -4.48 7.28
N ILE A 107 -18.53 -5.27 6.54
CA ILE A 107 -18.19 -6.66 6.92
C ILE A 107 -17.46 -6.69 8.27
N VAL A 108 -16.56 -5.73 8.52
CA VAL A 108 -15.85 -5.60 9.80
C VAL A 108 -16.81 -5.28 10.94
N ALA A 109 -17.78 -4.38 10.73
CA ALA A 109 -18.78 -4.08 11.74
C ALA A 109 -19.66 -5.30 12.05
N ASP A 110 -20.07 -6.04 11.02
CA ASP A 110 -20.83 -7.28 11.15
C ASP A 110 -20.03 -8.35 11.91
N ARG A 111 -18.73 -8.47 11.65
CA ARG A 111 -17.86 -9.42 12.37
C ARG A 111 -17.74 -9.08 13.86
N LEU A 112 -17.57 -7.81 14.21
CA LEU A 112 -17.52 -7.38 15.60
C LEU A 112 -18.85 -7.61 16.32
N LYS A 113 -19.96 -7.31 15.64
CA LYS A 113 -21.31 -7.58 16.16
C LYS A 113 -21.52 -9.07 16.39
N GLU A 114 -21.13 -9.90 15.43
CA GLU A 114 -21.27 -11.35 15.52
C GLU A 114 -20.48 -11.93 16.69
N ALA A 115 -19.24 -11.50 16.91
CA ALA A 115 -18.47 -11.89 18.09
C ALA A 115 -19.14 -11.50 19.42
N ALA A 116 -19.66 -10.27 19.48
CA ALA A 116 -20.36 -9.77 20.67
C ALA A 116 -21.65 -10.57 20.95
N ASP A 117 -22.40 -10.88 19.89
CA ASP A 117 -23.63 -11.68 19.98
C ASP A 117 -23.33 -13.11 20.44
N THR A 118 -22.23 -13.74 19.97
CA THR A 118 -21.78 -15.06 20.44
C THR A 118 -21.43 -15.06 21.93
N ILE A 119 -20.63 -14.09 22.39
CA ILE A 119 -20.25 -13.96 23.81
C ILE A 119 -21.49 -13.72 24.68
N SER A 120 -22.41 -12.86 24.22
CA SER A 120 -23.67 -12.60 24.91
C SER A 120 -24.54 -13.86 24.98
N THR A 121 -24.65 -14.61 23.89
CA THR A 121 -25.41 -15.86 23.82
C THR A 121 -24.85 -16.90 24.79
N TYR A 122 -23.52 -17.07 24.83
CA TYR A 122 -22.86 -17.93 25.81
C TYR A 122 -23.22 -17.53 27.24
N ARG A 123 -23.17 -16.24 27.57
CA ARG A 123 -23.46 -15.74 28.92
C ARG A 123 -24.92 -15.92 29.33
N GLN A 124 -25.85 -15.78 28.40
CA GLN A 124 -27.29 -15.83 28.69
C GLN A 124 -27.87 -17.25 28.64
N GLN A 125 -27.39 -18.06 27.69
CA GLN A 125 -27.99 -19.36 27.35
C GLN A 125 -27.03 -20.53 27.64
N GLY A 126 -25.81 -20.24 28.07
CA GLY A 126 -24.82 -21.23 28.48
C GLY A 126 -23.94 -21.78 27.35
N PRO A 127 -23.05 -22.73 27.69
CA PRO A 127 -21.99 -23.17 26.79
C PRO A 127 -22.47 -23.77 25.47
N ALA A 128 -23.54 -24.56 25.49
CA ALA A 128 -24.08 -25.21 24.29
C ALA A 128 -24.57 -24.19 23.25
N ALA A 129 -25.20 -23.09 23.68
CA ALA A 129 -25.67 -22.05 22.79
C ALA A 129 -24.53 -21.20 22.20
N GLY A 130 -23.49 -20.94 23.00
CA GLY A 130 -22.26 -20.30 22.50
C GLY A 130 -21.54 -21.17 21.46
N ALA A 131 -21.41 -22.47 21.72
CA ALA A 131 -20.83 -23.42 20.78
C ALA A 131 -21.64 -23.50 19.48
N ALA A 132 -22.98 -23.58 19.56
CA ALA A 132 -23.85 -23.55 18.38
C ALA A 132 -23.71 -22.26 17.56
N SER A 133 -23.40 -21.12 18.21
CA SER A 133 -23.14 -19.86 17.51
C SER A 133 -21.85 -19.92 16.69
N ILE A 134 -20.78 -20.49 17.24
CA ILE A 134 -19.52 -20.75 16.52
C ILE A 134 -19.73 -21.76 15.39
N ASP A 135 -20.45 -22.85 15.66
CA ASP A 135 -20.72 -23.94 14.69
C ASP A 135 -21.59 -23.49 13.52
N SER A 136 -22.34 -22.38 13.68
CA SER A 136 -23.09 -21.76 12.58
C SER A 136 -22.18 -21.28 11.44
N GLY A 137 -20.88 -21.11 11.68
CA GLY A 137 -19.89 -20.70 10.69
C GLY A 137 -19.95 -19.23 10.28
N ARG A 138 -20.87 -18.43 10.85
CA ARG A 138 -21.08 -17.02 10.48
C ARG A 138 -19.82 -16.17 10.64
N GLY A 139 -19.15 -16.26 11.80
CA GLY A 139 -17.88 -15.56 12.05
C GLY A 139 -16.79 -15.94 11.05
N LYS A 140 -16.71 -17.23 10.66
CA LYS A 140 -15.78 -17.68 9.62
C LYS A 140 -16.12 -17.06 8.26
N THR A 141 -17.38 -17.08 7.86
CA THR A 141 -17.82 -16.48 6.58
C THR A 141 -17.49 -14.99 6.52
N LEU A 142 -17.74 -14.25 7.60
CA LEU A 142 -17.39 -12.83 7.67
C LEU A 142 -15.87 -12.62 7.60
N MET A 143 -15.07 -13.41 8.31
CA MET A 143 -13.61 -13.33 8.24
C MET A 143 -13.05 -13.68 6.86
N ASP A 144 -13.66 -14.64 6.15
CA ASP A 144 -13.25 -14.97 4.78
C ASP A 144 -13.58 -13.81 3.82
N GLN A 145 -14.72 -13.14 4.00
CA GLN A 145 -15.04 -11.92 3.24
C GLN A 145 -14.07 -10.77 3.54
N VAL A 146 -13.70 -10.56 4.81
CA VAL A 146 -12.65 -9.59 5.18
C VAL A 146 -11.33 -9.92 4.47
N ARG A 147 -10.91 -11.19 4.49
CA ARG A 147 -9.66 -11.62 3.82
C ARG A 147 -9.69 -11.34 2.33
N VAL A 148 -10.83 -11.54 1.66
CA VAL A 148 -10.99 -11.25 0.23
C VAL A 148 -10.85 -9.75 -0.05
N GLU A 149 -11.53 -8.88 0.72
CA GLU A 149 -11.44 -7.43 0.51
C GLU A 149 -10.05 -6.87 0.86
N VAL A 150 -9.43 -7.37 1.93
CA VAL A 150 -8.05 -7.00 2.28
C VAL A 150 -7.09 -7.42 1.17
N ALA A 151 -7.21 -8.65 0.67
CA ALA A 151 -6.36 -9.12 -0.43
C ALA A 151 -6.56 -8.29 -1.70
N ARG A 152 -7.79 -7.87 -2.00
CA ARG A 152 -8.07 -6.95 -3.12
C ARG A 152 -7.29 -5.65 -2.97
N PHE A 153 -7.39 -4.98 -1.81
CA PHE A 153 -6.66 -3.73 -1.58
C PHE A 153 -5.14 -3.89 -1.64
N GLN A 154 -4.62 -4.99 -1.10
CA GLN A 154 -3.20 -5.29 -1.13
C GLN A 154 -2.71 -5.54 -2.55
N HIS A 155 -3.44 -6.34 -3.33
CA HIS A 155 -3.10 -6.61 -4.72
C HIS A 155 -3.11 -5.34 -5.57
N ASP A 156 -4.17 -4.52 -5.44
CA ASP A 156 -4.26 -3.24 -6.15
C ASP A 156 -3.10 -2.30 -5.78
N ALA A 157 -2.67 -2.29 -4.52
CA ALA A 157 -1.53 -1.51 -4.04
C ALA A 157 -0.20 -2.05 -4.56
N GLU A 158 0.01 -3.36 -4.54
CA GLU A 158 1.21 -4.02 -5.06
C GLU A 158 1.38 -3.77 -6.55
N ASP A 159 0.30 -3.85 -7.33
CA ASP A 159 0.31 -3.57 -8.77
C ASP A 159 0.70 -2.12 -9.07
N ARG A 160 0.20 -1.15 -8.30
CA ARG A 160 0.61 0.27 -8.41
C ARG A 160 2.07 0.47 -8.08
N VAL A 161 2.56 -0.16 -7.01
CA VAL A 161 3.98 -0.11 -6.62
C VAL A 161 4.85 -0.74 -7.72
N ALA A 162 4.44 -1.88 -8.28
CA ALA A 162 5.16 -2.55 -9.35
C ALA A 162 5.21 -1.72 -10.64
N ALA A 163 4.10 -1.05 -11.00
CA ALA A 163 4.05 -0.16 -12.16
C ALA A 163 5.05 1.00 -12.04
N ILE A 164 5.12 1.65 -10.86
CA ILE A 164 6.10 2.72 -10.59
C ILE A 164 7.53 2.18 -10.70
N ALA A 165 7.80 0.99 -10.16
CA ALA A 165 9.13 0.39 -10.23
C ALA A 165 9.58 0.09 -11.68
N ILE A 166 8.66 -0.35 -12.54
CA ILE A 166 8.92 -0.59 -13.97
C ILE A 166 9.20 0.73 -14.70
N GLU A 167 8.43 1.78 -14.41
CA GLU A 167 8.60 3.09 -15.04
C GLU A 167 9.95 3.72 -14.69
N LEU A 168 10.33 3.70 -13.42
CA LEU A 168 11.65 4.16 -12.97
C LEU A 168 12.79 3.39 -13.66
N ARG A 169 12.66 2.07 -13.79
CA ARG A 169 13.65 1.24 -14.47
C ARG A 169 13.74 1.54 -15.97
N ARG A 170 12.64 1.91 -16.63
CA ARG A 170 12.61 2.24 -18.06
C ARG A 170 13.34 3.54 -18.36
N ASP A 171 13.25 4.53 -17.47
CA ASP A 171 13.91 5.83 -17.64
C ASP A 171 15.44 5.75 -17.44
N ASP A 172 15.95 4.76 -16.70
CA ASP A 172 17.38 4.55 -16.45
C ASP A 172 18.13 3.79 -17.57
N VAL A 173 17.44 3.19 -18.55
CA VAL A 173 18.12 2.44 -19.62
C VAL A 173 18.60 3.41 -20.71
N PRO A 174 19.93 3.58 -20.92
CA PRO A 174 20.43 4.43 -21.98
C PRO A 174 19.97 3.90 -23.33
N ARG A 175 19.20 4.72 -24.07
CA ARG A 175 18.79 4.39 -25.43
C ARG A 175 20.04 4.27 -26.30
N LYS A 176 20.41 3.06 -26.72
CA LYS A 176 21.43 2.90 -27.76
C LYS A 176 20.97 3.68 -28.99
N PRO A 177 21.79 4.59 -29.55
CA PRO A 177 21.41 5.30 -30.76
C PRO A 177 21.17 4.27 -31.88
N PRO A 178 20.26 4.55 -32.83
CA PRO A 178 20.06 3.67 -33.96
C PRO A 178 21.41 3.45 -34.64
N VAL A 179 21.80 2.19 -34.78
CA VAL A 179 22.99 1.81 -35.54
C VAL A 179 22.72 2.33 -36.95
N ARG A 180 23.37 3.43 -37.35
CA ARG A 180 23.33 3.88 -38.74
C ARG A 180 23.85 2.71 -39.57
N ALA A 181 22.98 2.07 -40.33
CA ALA A 181 23.40 1.13 -41.35
C ALA A 181 24.37 1.90 -42.24
N ARG A 182 25.66 1.56 -42.16
CA ARG A 182 26.64 2.04 -43.14
C ARG A 182 26.15 1.51 -44.48
N GLU A 183 25.63 2.39 -45.31
CA GLU A 183 25.44 2.17 -46.73
C GLU A 183 26.76 1.64 -47.27
N ARG A 184 26.79 0.33 -47.58
CA ARG A 184 27.84 -0.26 -48.41
C ARG A 184 27.51 0.10 -49.85
N SER A 185 27.62 1.37 -50.19
CA SER A 185 27.62 1.83 -51.57
C SER A 185 29.07 1.91 -52.06
N ALA A 186 29.33 1.13 -53.12
CA ALA A 186 30.32 1.37 -54.16
C ALA A 186 31.80 1.43 -53.75
N TRP A 187 32.52 0.34 -54.06
CA TRP A 187 33.80 0.44 -54.76
C TRP A 187 33.82 -0.62 -55.88
N CYS A 188 33.57 -0.14 -57.09
CA CYS A 188 33.96 -0.78 -58.36
C CYS A 188 35.43 -0.50 -58.66
N ALA A 189 35.98 -1.29 -59.60
CA ALA A 189 37.25 -1.12 -60.33
C ALA A 189 38.51 -1.46 -59.51
N THR A 190 39.43 -2.32 -59.96
CA THR A 190 39.82 -2.78 -61.31
C THR A 190 40.30 -4.22 -61.28
#